data_AF-A0A9W8U4H4-F1
#
_entry.id   AF-A0A9W8U4H4-F1
#
_cell.length_a   1.000
_cell.length_b   1.000
_cell.length_c   1.000
_cell.angle_alpha   90.00
_cell.angle_beta   90.00
_cell.angle_gamma   90.00
#
_symmetry.space_group_name_H-M   'P 1'
#
loop_
_entity.id
_entity.type
_entity.pdbx_description
1 polymer ?
#
loop_
_entity_poly.entity_id
_entity_poly.type
_entity_poly.pdbx_seq_one_letter_code
_entity_poly.pdbx_strand_id
1 'polypeptide(L)'
;MLWHTALIHVTNAILGDTRDPSWRFYLFFCVQAYGELRRSFRFAETSGRSILSMTLQQGDISAEEARKLMEQFEENRLSKPSDDIRATFMADLNLAMTDPEGASVESLSDKFEEIALFQEFTNGGNSSEDEPMESADNAWDTL
;
A
#
# COMPACT_ATOMS: atom_id res chain seq x y z
N MET A 1 -4.58 14.08 20.80
CA MET A 1 -5.28 13.27 19.77
C MET A 1 -5.46 14.00 18.43
N LEU A 2 -5.33 15.33 18.34
CA LEU A 2 -5.53 16.09 17.08
C LEU A 2 -4.55 15.72 15.96
N TRP A 3 -3.31 15.36 16.30
CA TRP A 3 -2.27 15.03 15.32
C TRP A 3 -2.67 13.84 14.43
N HIS A 4 -3.26 12.78 15.00
CA HIS A 4 -3.61 11.60 14.21
C HIS A 4 -4.76 11.92 13.23
N THR A 5 -5.74 12.71 13.67
CA THR A 5 -6.86 13.14 12.82
C THR A 5 -6.35 13.97 11.65
N ALA A 6 -5.38 14.86 11.90
CA ALA A 6 -4.73 15.62 10.83
C ALA A 6 -4.02 14.70 9.83
N LEU A 7 -3.27 13.71 10.29
CA LEU A 7 -2.59 12.74 9.40
C LEU A 7 -3.59 11.95 8.55
N ILE A 8 -4.69 11.45 9.13
CA ILE A 8 -5.74 10.75 8.39
C ILE A 8 -6.33 11.65 7.30
N HIS A 9 -6.67 12.91 7.62
CA HIS A 9 -7.19 13.84 6.63
C HIS A 9 -6.18 14.16 5.52
N VAL A 10 -4.90 14.34 5.86
CA VAL A 10 -3.84 14.55 4.86
C VAL A 10 -3.74 13.34 3.94
N THR A 11 -3.67 12.12 4.49
CA THR A 11 -3.64 10.89 3.68
C THR A 11 -4.83 10.78 2.74
N ASN A 12 -6.05 11.04 3.22
CA ASN A 12 -7.24 10.99 2.37
C ASN A 12 -7.23 12.05 1.27
N ALA A 13 -6.76 13.26 1.57
CA ALA A 13 -6.66 14.32 0.58
C ALA A 13 -5.65 13.99 -0.52
N ILE A 14 -4.47 13.47 -0.17
CA ILE A 14 -3.41 13.16 -1.15
C ILE A 14 -3.71 11.89 -1.96
N LEU A 15 -4.40 10.90 -1.40
CA LEU A 15 -4.83 9.71 -2.14
C LEU A 15 -6.06 10.00 -3.01
N GLY A 16 -6.89 10.98 -2.63
CA GLY A 16 -7.99 11.44 -3.47
C GLY A 16 -7.56 12.25 -4.71
N ASP A 17 -6.35 12.82 -4.72
CA ASP A 17 -5.78 13.52 -5.87
C ASP A 17 -4.25 13.35 -5.97
N THR A 18 -3.82 12.25 -6.59
CA THR A 18 -2.40 11.93 -6.82
C THR A 18 -1.76 12.74 -7.95
N ARG A 19 -2.46 13.73 -8.54
CA ARG A 19 -1.91 14.60 -9.59
C ARG A 19 -1.00 15.69 -9.05
N ASP A 20 -1.12 16.05 -7.77
CA ASP A 20 -0.18 16.97 -7.11
C ASP A 20 1.18 16.28 -6.95
N PRO A 21 2.27 16.76 -7.57
CA PRO A 21 3.59 16.15 -7.48
C PRO A 21 4.11 15.92 -6.05
N SER A 22 3.55 16.65 -5.06
CA SER A 22 3.92 16.58 -3.65
C SER A 22 3.25 15.43 -2.90
N TRP A 23 2.28 14.71 -3.50
CA TRP A 23 1.51 13.66 -2.82
C TRP A 23 2.42 12.59 -2.20
N ARG A 24 3.45 12.15 -2.92
CA ARG A 24 4.44 11.18 -2.42
C ARG A 24 5.16 11.71 -1.19
N PHE A 25 5.59 12.97 -1.20
CA PHE A 25 6.27 13.58 -0.03
C PHE A 25 5.38 13.55 1.21
N TYR A 26 4.10 13.93 1.08
CA TYR A 26 3.17 13.92 2.21
C TYR A 26 2.82 12.51 2.67
N LEU A 27 2.74 11.54 1.75
CA LEU A 27 2.58 10.12 2.08
C LEU A 27 3.74 9.64 2.95
N PHE A 28 4.99 9.84 2.48
CA PHE A 28 6.18 9.46 3.22
C PHE A 28 6.23 10.11 4.60
N PHE A 29 5.87 11.40 4.68
CA PHE A 29 5.76 12.11 5.95
C PHE A 29 4.75 11.43 6.90
N CYS A 30 3.56 11.08 6.41
CA CYS A 30 2.54 10.42 7.23
C CYS A 30 3.00 9.03 7.72
N VAL A 31 3.55 8.22 6.82
CA VAL A 31 4.05 6.87 7.15
C VAL A 31 5.18 6.96 8.18
N GLN A 32 6.15 7.87 7.98
CA GLN A 32 7.24 8.10 8.92
C GLN A 32 6.73 8.57 10.30
N ALA A 33 5.76 9.50 10.32
CA ALA A 33 5.18 9.99 11.56
C ALA A 33 4.54 8.85 12.37
N TYR A 34 3.77 7.96 11.73
CA TYR A 34 3.24 6.76 12.38
C TYR A 34 4.34 5.78 12.80
N GLY A 35 5.40 5.63 12.00
CA GLY A 35 6.54 4.77 12.28
C GLY A 35 7.41 5.21 13.47
N GLU A 36 7.44 6.52 13.75
CA GLU A 36 8.06 7.06 14.97
C GLU A 36 7.13 6.91 16.19
N LEU A 37 5.84 7.18 16.00
CA LEU A 37 4.85 7.21 17.08
C LEU A 37 4.45 5.83 17.59
N ARG A 38 4.58 4.78 16.78
CA ARG A 38 4.29 3.39 17.20
C ARG A 38 5.09 2.91 18.41
N ARG A 39 6.23 3.54 18.69
CA ARG A 39 7.03 3.25 19.90
C ARG A 39 6.27 3.58 21.18
N SER A 40 5.39 4.59 21.11
CA SER A 40 4.61 5.10 22.24
C SER A 40 3.11 4.77 22.14
N PHE A 41 2.61 4.57 20.91
CA PHE A 41 1.18 4.39 20.63
C PHE A 41 0.95 3.18 19.75
N ARG A 42 0.44 2.08 20.32
CA ARG A 42 0.25 0.83 19.58
C ARG A 42 -0.64 0.97 18.33
N PHE A 43 -1.69 1.79 18.39
CA PHE A 43 -2.59 2.02 17.25
C PHE A 43 -1.89 2.67 16.05
N ALA A 44 -0.75 3.34 16.26
CA ALA A 44 0.01 3.96 15.18
C ALA A 44 0.61 2.92 14.23
N GLU A 45 0.94 1.71 14.72
CA GLU A 45 1.37 0.59 13.87
C GLU A 45 0.25 0.21 12.88
N THR A 46 -0.94 -0.09 13.40
CA THR A 46 -2.11 -0.47 12.59
C THR A 46 -2.49 0.66 11.63
N SER A 47 -2.39 1.92 12.09
CA SER A 47 -2.65 3.10 11.25
C SER A 47 -1.67 3.19 10.07
N GLY A 48 -0.37 3.05 10.30
CA GLY A 48 0.62 3.09 9.22
C GLY A 48 0.41 1.99 8.19
N ARG A 49 0.12 0.76 8.65
CA ARG A 49 -0.24 -0.36 7.77
C ARG A 49 -1.50 -0.09 6.95
N SER A 50 -2.54 0.49 7.58
CA SER A 50 -3.77 0.88 6.87
C SER A 50 -3.52 1.93 5.80
N ILE A 51 -2.67 2.92 6.06
CA ILE A 51 -2.30 3.97 5.10
C ILE A 51 -1.55 3.36 3.90
N LEU A 52 -0.61 2.45 4.15
CA LEU A 52 0.10 1.74 3.08
C LEU A 52 -0.84 0.87 2.24
N SER A 53 -1.86 0.28 2.87
CA SER A 53 -2.90 -0.49 2.17
C SER A 53 -3.79 0.39 1.31
N MET A 54 -4.23 1.55 1.84
CA MET A 54 -4.96 2.55 1.06
C MET A 54 -4.12 3.08 -0.10
N THR A 55 -2.83 3.33 0.13
CA THR A 55 -1.91 3.81 -0.90
C THR A 55 -1.74 2.77 -1.99
N LEU A 56 -1.60 1.50 -1.63
CA LEU A 56 -1.55 0.42 -2.60
C LEU A 56 -2.86 0.32 -3.40
N GLN A 57 -4.00 0.52 -2.75
CA GLN A 57 -5.31 0.42 -3.39
C GLN A 57 -5.65 1.60 -4.32
N GLN A 58 -5.29 2.83 -3.93
CA GLN A 58 -5.76 4.07 -4.56
C GLN A 58 -4.63 4.93 -5.13
N GLY A 59 -3.42 4.76 -4.59
CA GLY A 59 -2.25 5.52 -4.97
C GLY A 59 -1.63 4.99 -6.27
N ASP A 60 -0.80 5.84 -6.87
CA ASP A 60 -0.03 5.52 -8.07
C ASP A 60 1.33 4.89 -7.70
N ILE A 61 1.27 3.74 -7.01
CA ILE A 61 2.43 2.90 -6.67
C ILE A 61 2.20 1.45 -7.10
N SER A 62 3.28 0.73 -7.39
CA SER A 62 3.21 -0.72 -7.66
C SER A 62 3.14 -1.54 -6.37
N ALA A 63 2.68 -2.78 -6.47
CA ALA A 63 2.74 -3.74 -5.36
C ALA A 63 4.17 -3.95 -4.83
N GLU A 64 5.18 -3.98 -5.72
CA GLU A 64 6.58 -4.08 -5.32
C GLU A 64 7.04 -2.85 -4.52
N GLU A 65 6.69 -1.64 -4.98
CA GLU A 65 7.00 -0.40 -4.26
C GLU A 65 6.31 -0.39 -2.89
N ALA A 66 5.02 -0.74 -2.83
CA ALA A 66 4.28 -0.81 -1.58
C ALA A 66 4.87 -1.80 -0.57
N ARG A 67 5.33 -2.99 -1.02
CA ARG A 67 5.98 -3.95 -0.14
C ARG A 67 7.29 -3.42 0.44
N LYS A 68 8.11 -2.76 -0.37
CA LYS A 68 9.34 -2.10 0.13
C LYS A 68 9.00 -1.05 1.18
N LEU A 69 7.95 -0.26 0.97
CA LEU A 69 7.48 0.71 1.97
C LEU A 69 6.99 0.04 3.25
N MET A 70 6.27 -1.07 3.15
CA MET A 70 5.82 -1.86 4.30
C MET A 70 6.99 -2.43 5.08
N GLU A 71 7.97 -3.03 4.40
CA GLU A 71 9.19 -3.56 5.02
C GLU A 71 9.96 -2.48 5.77
N GLN A 72 10.17 -1.31 5.14
CA GLN A 72 10.81 -0.16 5.77
C GLN A 72 10.00 0.36 6.96
N PHE A 73 8.68 0.43 6.82
CA PHE A 73 7.80 0.84 7.90
C PHE A 73 7.90 -0.14 9.08
N GLU A 74 7.94 -1.44 8.85
CA GLU A 74 8.05 -2.46 9.90
C GLU A 74 9.47 -2.61 10.49
N GLU A 75 10.48 -2.05 9.81
CA GLU A 75 11.87 -2.08 10.25
C GLU A 75 12.03 -1.38 11.60
N ASN A 76 12.75 -2.00 12.55
CA ASN A 76 12.91 -1.53 13.93
C ASN A 76 11.64 -1.56 14.80
N ARG A 77 10.64 -2.39 14.46
CA ARG A 77 9.53 -2.67 15.38
C ARG A 77 10.06 -3.22 16.72
N LEU A 78 9.64 -2.61 17.82
CA LEU A 78 10.12 -2.96 19.18
C LEU A 78 9.52 -4.27 19.71
N SER A 79 8.38 -4.69 19.16
CA SER A 79 7.70 -5.95 19.53
C SER A 79 6.79 -6.41 18.38
N LYS A 80 6.54 -7.72 18.27
CA LYS A 80 5.44 -8.20 17.42
C LYS A 80 4.13 -7.63 17.98
N PRO A 81 3.24 -7.06 17.14
CA PRO A 81 1.94 -6.62 17.62
C PRO A 81 1.25 -7.83 18.27
N SER A 82 0.74 -7.69 19.50
CA SER A 82 -0.28 -8.63 19.96
C SER A 82 -1.52 -8.41 19.11
N ASP A 83 -2.21 -9.49 18.75
CA ASP A 83 -3.40 -9.56 17.87
C ASP A 83 -4.62 -8.74 18.36
N ASP A 84 -4.46 -7.85 19.33
CA ASP A 84 -5.56 -7.20 20.06
C ASP A 84 -5.44 -5.66 20.08
N ILE A 85 -4.74 -5.06 19.10
CA ILE A 85 -4.75 -3.60 18.95
C ILE A 85 -6.06 -3.20 18.28
N ARG A 86 -7.03 -2.79 19.11
CA ARG A 86 -8.30 -2.24 18.61
C ARG A 86 -8.12 -0.79 18.14
N ALA A 87 -8.15 -0.58 16.83
CA ALA A 87 -8.14 0.70 16.14
C ALA A 87 -9.40 0.82 15.25
N THR A 88 -10.57 0.92 15.88
CA THR A 88 -11.87 0.86 15.20
C THR A 88 -12.27 2.15 14.48
N PHE A 89 -11.35 3.11 14.31
CA PHE A 89 -11.63 4.35 13.61
C PHE A 89 -11.38 4.21 12.10
N MET A 90 -11.95 5.12 11.31
CA MET A 90 -11.91 5.05 9.86
C MET A 90 -10.57 5.57 9.33
N ALA A 91 -9.90 4.80 8.49
CA ALA A 91 -8.71 5.24 7.77
C ALA A 91 -9.11 5.89 6.45
N ASP A 92 -10.01 5.26 5.69
CA ASP A 92 -10.55 5.79 4.44
C ASP A 92 -11.88 6.51 4.69
N LEU A 93 -11.84 7.83 4.65
CA LEU A 93 -12.99 8.67 4.92
C LEU A 93 -14.00 8.69 3.77
N ASN A 94 -13.57 8.39 2.54
CA ASN A 94 -14.45 8.32 1.40
C ASN A 94 -15.19 6.98 1.39
N LEU A 95 -14.46 5.87 1.56
CA LEU A 95 -15.06 4.53 1.66
C LEU A 95 -15.99 4.43 2.89
N ALA A 96 -15.67 5.10 3.99
CA ALA A 96 -16.51 5.09 5.19
C ALA A 96 -17.94 5.61 4.97
N MET A 97 -18.19 6.37 3.89
CA MET A 97 -19.53 6.84 3.54
C MET A 97 -20.43 5.73 3.00
N THR A 98 -19.85 4.63 2.50
CA THR A 98 -20.57 3.53 1.84
C THR A 98 -20.29 2.17 2.48
N ASP A 99 -19.08 1.94 2.96
CA ASP A 99 -18.62 0.72 3.65
C ASP A 99 -17.72 1.08 4.87
N PRO A 100 -18.33 1.43 6.02
CA PRO A 100 -17.60 1.75 7.25
C PRO A 100 -16.75 0.58 7.77
N GLU A 101 -17.19 -0.66 7.58
CA GLU A 101 -16.46 -1.84 8.07
C GLU A 101 -15.17 -2.00 7.27
N GLY A 102 -15.27 -1.95 5.94
CA GLY A 102 -14.14 -1.99 5.02
C GLY A 102 -13.17 -0.83 5.19
N ALA A 103 -13.66 0.35 5.55
CA ALA A 103 -12.90 1.60 5.71
C ALA A 103 -12.13 1.73 7.04
N SER A 104 -12.35 0.82 7.98
CA SER A 104 -11.66 0.86 9.27
C SER A 104 -10.14 0.63 9.14
N VAL A 105 -9.37 1.21 10.07
CA VAL A 105 -7.91 1.00 10.15
C VAL A 105 -7.57 -0.49 10.27
N GLU A 106 -8.33 -1.24 11.07
CA GLU A 106 -8.15 -2.70 11.23
C GLU A 106 -8.32 -3.43 9.89
N SER A 107 -9.50 -3.29 9.25
CA SER A 107 -9.81 -3.92 7.96
C SER A 107 -8.74 -3.60 6.91
N LEU A 108 -8.38 -2.33 6.76
CA LEU A 108 -7.40 -1.92 5.75
C LEU A 108 -6.01 -2.46 6.08
N SER A 109 -5.59 -2.47 7.34
CA SER A 109 -4.29 -3.00 7.73
C SER A 109 -4.12 -4.50 7.45
N ASP A 110 -5.21 -5.27 7.53
CA ASP A 110 -5.20 -6.71 7.28
C ASP A 110 -5.30 -7.05 5.79
N LYS A 111 -5.87 -6.14 4.98
CA LYS A 111 -6.05 -6.32 3.53
C LYS A 111 -4.81 -6.05 2.69
N PHE A 112 -3.72 -5.54 3.27
CA PHE A 112 -2.51 -5.18 2.51
C PHE A 112 -2.05 -6.29 1.55
N GLU A 113 -1.84 -7.51 2.07
CA GLU A 113 -1.32 -8.62 1.27
C GLU A 113 -2.33 -9.12 0.23
N GLU A 114 -3.62 -9.10 0.56
CA GLU A 114 -4.68 -9.43 -0.39
C GLU A 114 -4.67 -8.48 -1.59
N ILE A 115 -4.58 -7.18 -1.33
CA ILE A 115 -4.54 -6.15 -2.38
C ILE A 115 -3.26 -6.27 -3.20
N ALA A 116 -2.11 -6.52 -2.55
CA ALA A 116 -0.82 -6.65 -3.23
C ALA A 116 -0.81 -7.83 -4.20
N LEU A 117 -1.25 -9.00 -3.74
CA LEU A 117 -1.36 -10.20 -4.56
C LEU A 117 -2.32 -9.97 -5.73
N PHE A 118 -3.48 -9.36 -5.49
CA PHE A 118 -4.45 -9.06 -6.54
C PHE A 118 -3.81 -8.21 -7.66
N GLN A 119 -3.13 -7.12 -7.31
CA GLN A 119 -2.46 -6.26 -8.29
C GLN A 119 -1.37 -6.98 -9.07
N GLU A 120 -0.58 -7.85 -8.43
CA GLU A 120 0.45 -8.64 -9.12
C GLU A 120 -0.15 -9.57 -10.18
N PHE A 121 -1.26 -10.23 -9.85
CA PHE A 121 -1.94 -11.11 -10.81
C PHE A 121 -2.60 -10.33 -11.95
N THR A 122 -3.20 -9.16 -11.67
CA THR A 122 -3.88 -8.38 -12.72
C THR A 122 -2.92 -7.59 -13.59
N ASN A 123 -1.78 -7.14 -13.06
CA ASN A 123 -0.80 -6.34 -13.80
C ASN A 123 0.25 -7.21 -14.51
N GLY A 124 0.55 -8.41 -13.97
CA GLY A 124 1.45 -9.39 -14.59
C GLY A 124 0.87 -10.07 -15.85
N GLY A 125 -0.43 -9.95 -16.09
CA GLY A 125 -1.08 -10.44 -17.32
C GLY A 125 -0.78 -9.62 -18.58
N ASN A 126 -0.10 -8.46 -18.44
CA ASN A 126 0.23 -7.56 -19.55
C ASN A 126 1.66 -7.71 -20.08
N SER A 127 2.47 -8.61 -19.49
CA SER A 127 3.75 -9.03 -20.06
C SER A 127 3.55 -10.32 -20.85
N SER A 128 2.93 -10.22 -22.02
CA SER A 128 3.14 -11.20 -23.08
C SER A 128 4.58 -11.06 -23.53
N GLU A 129 5.48 -11.83 -22.91
CA GLU A 129 6.73 -12.21 -23.53
C GLU A 129 6.37 -13.06 -24.76
N ASP A 130 6.11 -12.38 -25.87
CA ASP A 130 6.15 -12.99 -27.20
C ASP A 130 7.60 -13.46 -27.41
N GLU A 131 7.90 -14.69 -26.99
CA GLU A 131 9.10 -15.38 -27.44
C GLU A 131 9.04 -15.46 -28.97
N PRO A 132 10.01 -14.89 -29.72
CA PRO A 132 10.11 -15.18 -31.12
C PRO A 132 10.53 -16.64 -31.25
N MET A 133 9.59 -17.48 -31.71
CA MET A 133 9.85 -18.85 -32.15
C MET A 133 11.06 -18.83 -33.09
N GLU A 134 12.19 -19.44 -32.67
CA GLU A 134 13.31 -19.69 -33.57
C GLU A 134 12.82 -20.59 -34.71
N SER A 135 12.69 -20.03 -35.91
CA SER A 135 12.48 -20.81 -37.13
C SER A 135 13.80 -21.46 -37.53
N ALA A 136 14.06 -22.66 -37.03
CA ALA A 136 15.04 -23.55 -37.64
C ALA A 136 14.46 -24.08 -38.94
N ASP A 137 14.82 -23.49 -40.08
CA ASP A 137 14.65 -24.13 -41.40
C ASP A 137 15.76 -23.72 -42.40
N ASN A 138 16.83 -24.52 -42.37
CA ASN A 138 17.45 -25.21 -43.50
C ASN A 138 17.93 -24.39 -44.72
N ALA A 139 19.14 -23.82 -44.63
CA ALA A 139 19.93 -23.44 -45.79
C ALA A 139 20.89 -24.58 -46.20
N TRP A 140 20.38 -25.54 -46.99
CA TRP A 140 21.20 -26.52 -47.73
C TRP A 140 21.08 -26.38 -49.26
N ASP A 141 20.62 -25.23 -49.76
CA ASP A 141 20.68 -24.94 -51.20
C ASP A 141 21.67 -23.83 -51.50
N THR A 142 22.94 -24.20 -51.60
CA THR A 142 23.87 -23.50 -52.51
C THR A 142 25.01 -24.43 -52.93
N LEU A 143 24.87 -24.92 -54.16
CA LEU A 143 25.89 -25.23 -55.19
C LEU A 143 27.30 -25.67 -54.73
#